data_AF-A0A7S3AMU2-F1
#
_entry.id   AF-A0A7S3AMU2-F1
#
_cell.length_a   1.000
_cell.length_b   1.000
_cell.length_c   1.000
_cell.angle_alpha   90.00
_cell.angle_beta   90.00
_cell.angle_gamma   90.00
#
_symmetry.space_group_name_H-M   'P 1'
#
loop_
_entity.id
_entity.type
_entity.pdbx_description
1 polymer ?
#
loop_
_entity_poly.entity_id
_entity_poly.type
_entity_poly.pdbx_seq_one_letter_code
_entity_poly.pdbx_strand_id
1 'polypeptide(L)'
;TQVADLLTQTALERKAWADIDWRRNAVFTLFGFGYFGCAQYYLYVNLFSRWFAGAARFANQPIRARMTDFAGQRAAVGQILFDLLIHPQWVFPMYYTLKEAVNHFDAFAQSPSSVASVAVGKYWKNNFDVTNEEGLITDWIAFWKIWVIGDIVVFGFCPMWARLPVNHIFSFMYVCVLSFMRGSSATEDA
;
A
#
# COMPACT_ATOMS: atom_id res chain seq x y z
N THR A 1 0.27 -6.22 -8.57
CA THR A 1 -0.54 -6.68 -7.42
C THR A 1 -1.15 -8.05 -7.65
N GLN A 2 -1.81 -8.28 -8.79
CA GLN A 2 -2.40 -9.59 -9.14
C GLN A 2 -1.41 -10.76 -9.01
N VAL A 3 -0.22 -10.62 -9.59
CA VAL A 3 0.84 -11.66 -9.52
C VAL A 3 1.31 -11.90 -8.08
N ALA A 4 1.41 -10.84 -7.26
CA ALA A 4 1.77 -10.96 -5.85
C ALA A 4 0.73 -11.77 -5.08
N ASP A 5 -0.56 -11.52 -5.35
CA ASP A 5 -1.65 -12.28 -4.75
C ASP A 5 -1.66 -13.75 -5.18
N LEU A 6 -1.49 -14.04 -6.48
CA LEU A 6 -1.39 -15.42 -6.97
C LEU A 6 -0.18 -16.16 -6.36
N LEU A 7 0.96 -15.47 -6.23
CA LEU A 7 2.14 -16.01 -5.56
C LEU A 7 1.84 -16.34 -4.10
N THR A 8 1.17 -15.44 -3.37
CA THR A 8 0.76 -15.71 -1.99
C THR A 8 -0.17 -16.92 -1.90
N GLN A 9 -1.21 -17.00 -2.73
CA GLN A 9 -2.16 -18.12 -2.70
C GLN A 9 -1.50 -19.46 -3.04
N THR A 10 -0.59 -19.49 -4.01
CA THR A 10 0.03 -20.75 -4.49
C THR A 10 1.27 -21.15 -3.70
N ALA A 11 2.16 -20.22 -3.36
CA ALA A 11 3.44 -20.53 -2.72
C ALA A 11 3.40 -20.43 -1.19
N LEU A 12 2.67 -19.44 -0.64
CA LEU A 12 2.58 -19.25 0.81
C LEU A 12 1.42 -20.04 1.42
N GLU A 13 0.24 -19.98 0.81
CA GLU A 13 -0.95 -20.71 1.27
C GLU A 13 -1.04 -22.13 0.70
N ARG A 14 -0.20 -22.49 -0.29
CA ARG A 14 -0.16 -23.82 -0.93
C ARG A 14 -1.49 -24.29 -1.51
N LYS A 15 -2.33 -23.37 -1.99
CA LYS A 15 -3.58 -23.72 -2.67
C LYS A 15 -3.31 -24.37 -4.03
N ALA A 16 -4.09 -25.39 -4.37
CA ALA A 16 -4.08 -25.92 -5.72
C ALA A 16 -4.68 -24.89 -6.69
N TRP A 17 -4.33 -24.99 -7.98
CA TRP A 17 -4.86 -24.08 -9.01
C TRP A 17 -6.38 -24.04 -9.09
N ALA A 18 -7.05 -25.15 -8.74
CA ALA A 18 -8.51 -25.24 -8.71
C ALA A 18 -9.14 -24.45 -7.55
N ASP A 19 -8.39 -24.21 -6.48
CA ASP A 19 -8.87 -23.58 -5.24
C ASP A 19 -8.47 -22.11 -5.11
N ILE A 20 -8.01 -21.50 -6.21
CA ILE A 20 -7.63 -20.09 -6.23
C ILE A 20 -8.87 -19.21 -6.01
N ASP A 21 -8.76 -18.29 -5.06
CA ASP A 21 -9.76 -17.26 -4.82
C ASP A 21 -9.60 -16.14 -5.86
N TRP A 22 -10.37 -16.24 -6.94
CA TRP A 22 -10.41 -15.25 -8.01
C TRP A 22 -11.10 -13.94 -7.59
N ARG A 23 -11.97 -13.94 -6.57
CA ARG A 23 -12.59 -12.71 -6.05
C ARG A 23 -11.55 -11.88 -5.31
N ARG A 24 -10.77 -12.51 -4.43
CA ARG A 24 -9.57 -11.90 -3.82
C ARG A 24 -8.62 -11.38 -4.90
N ASN A 25 -8.37 -12.16 -5.94
CA ASN A 25 -7.50 -11.72 -7.03
C ASN A 25 -8.05 -10.48 -7.76
N ALA A 26 -9.37 -10.38 -7.93
CA ALA A 26 -10.04 -9.20 -8.47
C ALA A 26 -9.86 -7.97 -7.58
N VAL A 27 -9.96 -8.10 -6.24
CA VAL A 27 -9.66 -7.02 -5.28
C VAL A 27 -8.25 -6.46 -5.52
N PHE A 28 -7.24 -7.33 -5.56
CA PHE A 28 -5.86 -6.90 -5.79
C PHE A 28 -5.62 -6.34 -7.19
N THR A 29 -6.37 -6.80 -8.19
CA THR A 29 -6.30 -6.26 -9.55
C THR A 29 -6.87 -4.84 -9.60
N LEU A 30 -8.06 -4.61 -9.07
CA LEU A 30 -8.71 -3.29 -9.00
C LEU A 30 -7.91 -2.32 -8.14
N PHE A 31 -7.43 -2.78 -6.98
CA PHE A 31 -6.58 -1.98 -6.10
C PHE A 31 -5.25 -1.61 -6.78
N GLY A 32 -4.63 -2.55 -7.48
CA GLY A 32 -3.39 -2.29 -8.21
C GLY A 32 -3.55 -1.30 -9.35
N PHE A 33 -4.62 -1.42 -10.14
CA PHE A 33 -4.88 -0.49 -11.22
C PHE A 33 -5.33 0.89 -10.70
N GLY A 34 -6.36 0.93 -9.87
CA GLY A 34 -6.97 2.17 -9.41
C GLY A 34 -6.07 2.95 -8.46
N TYR A 35 -5.54 2.29 -7.42
CA TYR A 35 -4.71 2.97 -6.43
C TYR A 35 -3.27 3.10 -6.90
N PHE A 36 -2.54 1.99 -7.04
CA PHE A 36 -1.11 2.04 -7.39
C PHE A 36 -0.84 2.55 -8.81
N GLY A 37 -1.75 2.32 -9.76
CA GLY A 37 -1.65 2.83 -11.13
C GLY A 37 -2.04 4.30 -11.20
N CYS A 38 -3.29 4.64 -10.90
CA CYS A 38 -3.79 6.01 -11.11
C CYS A 38 -3.48 6.96 -9.94
N ALA A 39 -3.93 6.62 -8.73
CA ALA A 39 -3.84 7.54 -7.59
C ALA A 39 -2.40 7.79 -7.13
N GLN A 40 -1.59 6.73 -7.02
CA GLN A 40 -0.19 6.83 -6.63
C GLN A 40 0.63 7.55 -7.70
N TYR A 41 0.37 7.31 -8.99
CA TYR A 41 1.01 8.10 -10.05
C TYR A 41 0.68 9.58 -9.92
N TYR A 42 -0.59 9.91 -9.69
CA TYR A 42 -0.99 11.30 -9.47
C TYR A 42 -0.26 11.91 -8.26
N LEU A 43 -0.19 11.19 -7.14
CA LEU A 43 0.51 11.62 -5.92
C LEU A 43 2.00 11.86 -6.18
N TYR A 44 2.73 10.87 -6.70
CA TYR A 44 4.18 10.97 -6.85
C TYR A 44 4.62 11.86 -8.00
N VAL A 45 3.87 11.89 -9.11
CA VAL A 45 4.28 12.67 -10.28
C VAL A 45 3.76 14.11 -10.22
N ASN A 46 2.52 14.34 -9.77
CA ASN A 46 1.93 15.68 -9.78
C ASN A 46 2.09 16.39 -8.44
N LEU A 47 1.77 15.73 -7.33
CA LEU A 47 1.77 16.38 -6.01
C LEU A 47 3.19 16.47 -5.44
N PHE A 48 3.95 15.38 -5.42
CA PHE A 48 5.31 15.38 -4.88
C PHE A 48 6.26 16.26 -5.68
N SER A 49 6.13 16.31 -7.01
CA SER A 49 6.92 17.23 -7.84
C SER A 49 6.68 18.70 -7.48
N ARG A 50 5.48 19.04 -6.98
CA ARG A 50 5.14 20.40 -6.52
C ARG A 50 5.55 20.65 -5.07
N TRP A 51 5.27 19.70 -4.18
CA TRP A 51 5.56 19.84 -2.74
C TRP A 51 7.05 19.71 -2.41
N PHE A 52 7.78 18.94 -3.21
CA PHE A 52 9.20 18.65 -3.04
C PHE A 52 9.98 19.01 -4.31
N ALA A 53 9.85 20.26 -4.79
CA ALA A 53 10.47 20.72 -6.03
C ALA A 53 12.00 20.52 -6.12
N GLY A 54 12.70 20.35 -4.99
CA GLY A 54 14.14 20.01 -4.93
C GLY A 54 14.48 18.53 -5.06
N ALA A 55 13.49 17.62 -4.99
CA ALA A 55 13.70 16.17 -4.96
C ALA A 55 14.34 15.65 -6.25
N ALA A 56 13.94 16.18 -7.42
CA ALA A 56 14.50 15.76 -8.70
C ALA A 56 15.98 16.11 -8.83
N ARG A 57 16.37 17.31 -8.38
CA ARG A 57 17.78 17.72 -8.31
C ARG A 57 18.56 16.80 -7.37
N PHE A 58 18.05 16.58 -6.16
CA PHE A 58 18.70 15.76 -5.15
C PHE A 58 18.92 14.31 -5.62
N ALA A 59 17.89 13.67 -6.19
CA ALA A 59 18.00 12.28 -6.65
C ALA A 59 18.91 12.09 -7.86
N ASN A 60 19.21 13.15 -8.62
CA ASN A 60 20.13 13.05 -9.76
C ASN A 60 21.58 13.42 -9.40
N GLN A 61 21.85 13.86 -8.18
CA GLN A 61 23.21 14.11 -7.72
C GLN A 61 23.98 12.81 -7.44
N PRO A 62 25.31 12.79 -7.60
CA PRO A 62 26.17 11.73 -7.08
C PRO A 62 26.00 11.58 -5.56
N ILE A 63 26.10 10.35 -5.04
CA ILE A 63 25.90 10.05 -3.61
C ILE A 63 26.73 10.96 -2.69
N ARG A 64 27.99 11.24 -3.06
CA ARG A 64 28.87 12.13 -2.29
C ARG A 64 28.31 13.56 -2.16
N ALA A 65 27.72 14.10 -3.22
CA ALA A 65 27.11 15.43 -3.20
C ALA A 65 25.80 15.45 -2.38
N ARG A 66 25.06 14.34 -2.36
CA ARG A 66 23.84 14.20 -1.53
C ARG A 66 24.14 14.27 -0.05
N MET A 67 25.31 13.79 0.40
CA MET A 67 25.70 13.83 1.82
C MET A 67 25.84 15.26 2.36
N THR A 68 26.13 16.22 1.48
CA THR A 68 26.28 17.64 1.83
C THR A 68 25.06 18.50 1.44
N ASP A 69 24.11 17.96 0.66
CA ASP A 69 22.88 18.67 0.27
C ASP A 69 21.79 18.53 1.34
N PHE A 70 21.93 19.29 2.43
CA PHE A 70 20.95 19.30 3.53
C PHE A 70 19.54 19.68 3.09
N ALA A 71 19.40 20.56 2.09
CA ALA A 71 18.09 20.94 1.55
C ALA A 71 17.42 19.76 0.83
N GLY A 72 18.19 19.02 0.03
CA GLY A 72 17.73 17.80 -0.63
C GLY A 72 17.41 16.68 0.36
N GLN A 73 18.22 16.51 1.41
CA GLN A 73 17.96 15.56 2.49
C GLN A 73 16.65 15.87 3.22
N ARG A 74 16.39 17.14 3.57
CA ARG A 74 15.11 17.55 4.17
C ARG A 74 13.91 17.24 3.28
N ALA A 75 14.04 17.46 1.97
CA ALA A 75 13.00 17.11 1.01
C ALA A 75 12.79 15.58 0.90
N ALA A 76 13.87 14.78 0.95
CA ALA A 76 13.78 13.32 0.95
C ALA A 76 13.13 12.79 2.24
N VAL A 77 13.55 13.30 3.41
CA VAL A 77 12.92 12.97 4.69
C VAL A 77 11.45 13.37 4.70
N GLY A 78 11.10 14.52 4.12
CA GLY A 78 9.70 14.93 3.96
C GLY A 78 8.87 13.96 3.12
N GLN A 79 9.42 13.43 2.02
CA GLN A 79 8.77 12.39 1.21
C GLN A 79 8.58 11.10 2.03
N ILE A 80 9.62 10.65 2.73
CA ILE A 80 9.59 9.45 3.58
C ILE A 80 8.52 9.59 4.67
N LEU A 81 8.51 10.70 5.42
CA LEU A 81 7.53 10.90 6.49
C LEU A 81 6.10 11.00 5.97
N PHE A 82 5.90 11.63 4.81
CA PHE A 82 4.60 11.67 4.17
C PHE A 82 4.12 10.25 3.82
N ASP A 83 4.99 9.45 3.20
CA ASP A 83 4.65 8.09 2.77
C ASP A 83 4.42 7.15 3.94
N LEU A 84 5.18 7.30 5.04
CA LEU A 84 5.02 6.47 6.23
C LEU A 84 3.82 6.84 7.10
N LEU A 85 3.39 8.10 7.13
CA LEU A 85 2.42 8.60 8.12
C LEU A 85 1.11 9.09 7.51
N ILE A 86 1.14 9.66 6.30
CA ILE A 86 -0.03 10.31 5.69
C ILE A 86 -0.61 9.42 4.60
N HIS A 87 0.25 8.86 3.74
CA HIS A 87 -0.18 7.98 2.65
C HIS A 87 -1.03 6.78 3.13
N PRO A 88 -0.71 6.07 4.24
CA PRO A 88 -1.45 4.87 4.64
C PRO A 88 -2.89 5.21 5.07
N GLN A 89 -3.14 6.44 5.53
CA GLN A 89 -4.48 6.95 5.83
C GLN A 89 -5.39 7.00 4.60
N TRP A 90 -4.84 6.96 3.39
CA TRP A 90 -5.59 6.86 2.14
C TRP A 90 -5.58 5.45 1.57
N VAL A 91 -4.42 4.77 1.63
CA VAL A 91 -4.23 3.41 1.13
C VAL A 91 -5.18 2.44 1.82
N PHE A 92 -5.20 2.43 3.16
CA PHE A 92 -5.95 1.44 3.91
C PHE A 92 -7.46 1.56 3.74
N PRO A 93 -8.10 2.74 3.94
CA PRO A 93 -9.53 2.85 3.74
C PRO A 93 -9.96 2.48 2.30
N MET A 94 -9.15 2.85 1.29
CA MET A 94 -9.40 2.46 -0.10
C MET A 94 -9.32 0.95 -0.30
N TYR A 95 -8.30 0.29 0.26
CA TYR A 95 -8.16 -1.16 0.19
C TYR A 95 -9.36 -1.87 0.84
N TYR A 96 -9.71 -1.51 2.08
CA TYR A 96 -10.84 -2.11 2.78
C TYR A 96 -12.16 -1.87 2.04
N THR A 97 -12.37 -0.65 1.51
CA THR A 97 -13.59 -0.35 0.74
C THR A 97 -13.68 -1.17 -0.54
N LEU A 98 -12.57 -1.32 -1.28
CA LEU A 98 -12.52 -2.15 -2.48
C LEU A 98 -12.72 -3.64 -2.16
N LYS A 99 -12.14 -4.12 -1.05
CA LYS A 99 -12.33 -5.49 -0.59
C LYS A 99 -13.81 -5.76 -0.32
N GLU A 100 -14.47 -4.91 0.46
CA GLU A 100 -15.88 -5.06 0.77
C GLU A 100 -16.79 -4.90 -0.46
N ALA A 101 -16.48 -3.95 -1.35
CA ALA A 101 -17.25 -3.73 -2.57
C ALA A 101 -17.21 -4.93 -3.54
N VAL A 102 -16.06 -5.61 -3.64
CA VAL A 102 -15.93 -6.80 -4.51
C VAL A 102 -16.55 -8.03 -3.87
N ASN A 103 -16.38 -8.22 -2.56
CA ASN A 103 -16.90 -9.38 -1.85
C ASN A 103 -18.42 -9.31 -1.64
N HIS A 104 -18.97 -8.11 -1.47
CA HIS A 104 -20.39 -7.85 -1.24
C HIS A 104 -20.97 -6.92 -2.31
N PHE A 105 -20.76 -7.27 -3.58
CA PHE A 105 -21.14 -6.41 -4.71
C PHE A 105 -22.63 -6.05 -4.74
N ASP A 106 -23.53 -6.97 -4.40
CA ASP A 106 -24.97 -6.69 -4.37
C ASP A 106 -25.32 -5.65 -3.29
N ALA A 107 -24.67 -5.71 -2.14
CA ALA A 107 -24.82 -4.73 -1.07
C ALA A 107 -24.22 -3.37 -1.47
N PHE A 108 -23.08 -3.38 -2.16
CA PHE A 108 -22.46 -2.18 -2.71
C PHE A 108 -23.35 -1.49 -3.74
N ALA A 109 -24.00 -2.26 -4.62
CA ALA A 109 -24.90 -1.72 -5.64
C ALA A 109 -26.15 -1.05 -5.03
N GLN A 110 -26.64 -1.57 -3.90
CA GLN A 110 -27.80 -1.03 -3.19
C GLN A 110 -27.44 0.17 -2.30
N SER A 111 -26.32 0.09 -1.58
CA SER A 111 -25.88 1.13 -0.66
C SER A 111 -24.35 1.21 -0.58
N PRO A 112 -23.71 2.02 -1.45
CA PRO A 112 -22.27 2.22 -1.40
C PRO A 112 -21.77 2.79 -0.05
N SER A 113 -22.58 3.64 0.60
CA SER A 113 -22.22 4.26 1.86
C SER A 113 -22.17 3.25 3.01
N SER A 114 -23.09 2.28 3.05
CA SER A 114 -23.07 1.25 4.10
C SER A 114 -21.84 0.36 3.98
N VAL A 115 -21.45 -0.01 2.75
CA VAL A 115 -20.22 -0.78 2.48
C VAL A 115 -18.98 0.00 2.91
N ALA A 116 -18.92 1.30 2.63
CA ALA A 116 -17.82 2.15 3.08
C ALA A 116 -17.76 2.24 4.62
N SER A 117 -18.90 2.34 5.31
CA SER A 117 -18.95 2.33 6.78
C SER A 117 -18.45 1.02 7.37
N VAL A 118 -18.84 -0.13 6.79
CA VAL A 118 -18.35 -1.45 7.21
C VAL A 118 -16.84 -1.57 6.98
N ALA A 119 -16.34 -1.12 5.82
CA ALA A 119 -14.92 -1.11 5.50
C ALA A 119 -14.10 -0.27 6.49
N VAL A 120 -14.58 0.93 6.84
CA VAL A 120 -13.94 1.79 7.85
C VAL A 120 -13.98 1.13 9.23
N GLY A 121 -15.08 0.48 9.59
CA GLY A 121 -15.17 -0.30 10.84
C GLY A 121 -14.15 -1.43 10.91
N LYS A 122 -13.97 -2.20 9.83
CA LYS A 122 -12.95 -3.26 9.71
C LYS A 122 -11.53 -2.69 9.80
N TYR A 123 -11.26 -1.58 9.10
CA TYR A 123 -9.97 -0.88 9.22
C TYR A 123 -9.69 -0.44 10.65
N TRP A 124 -10.69 0.12 11.33
CA TRP A 124 -10.59 0.56 12.72
C TRP A 124 -10.30 -0.59 13.66
N LYS A 125 -11.08 -1.68 13.56
CA LYS A 125 -10.90 -2.89 14.36
C LYS A 125 -9.47 -3.45 14.22
N ASN A 126 -8.92 -3.40 13.02
CA ASN A 126 -7.60 -3.97 12.71
C ASN A 126 -6.42 -3.06 13.05
N ASN A 127 -6.64 -1.79 13.42
CA ASN A 127 -5.54 -0.85 13.68
C ASN A 127 -5.67 0.01 14.95
N PHE A 128 -6.87 0.16 15.52
CA PHE A 128 -7.11 1.08 16.63
C PHE A 128 -7.96 0.46 17.75
N ASP A 129 -8.37 -0.80 17.62
CA ASP A 129 -9.07 -1.50 18.69
C ASP A 129 -8.08 -1.97 19.75
N VAL A 130 -8.10 -1.29 20.89
CA VAL A 130 -7.26 -1.59 22.05
C VAL A 130 -7.72 -2.81 22.85
N THR A 131 -8.89 -3.36 22.53
CA THR A 131 -9.44 -4.54 23.21
C THR A 131 -8.94 -5.85 22.59
N ASN A 132 -8.38 -5.79 21.38
CA ASN A 132 -7.81 -6.92 20.67
C ASN A 132 -6.28 -6.75 20.56
N GLU A 133 -5.51 -7.64 21.18
CA GLU A 133 -4.04 -7.61 21.10
C GLU A 133 -3.53 -7.72 19.65
N GLU A 134 -4.27 -8.40 18.77
CA GLU A 134 -3.95 -8.50 17.33
C GLU A 134 -4.44 -7.31 16.49
N GLY A 135 -5.21 -6.40 17.08
CA GLY A 135 -5.84 -5.26 16.40
C GLY A 135 -5.08 -3.94 16.49
N LEU A 136 -4.05 -3.82 17.33
CA LEU A 136 -3.41 -2.52 17.54
C LEU A 136 -2.31 -2.25 16.51
N ILE A 137 -2.60 -1.37 15.55
CA ILE A 137 -1.65 -0.85 14.52
C ILE A 137 -1.08 -2.00 13.67
N THR A 138 -1.78 -3.12 13.52
CA THR A 138 -1.25 -4.33 12.89
C THR A 138 -0.93 -4.14 11.40
N ASP A 139 -1.83 -3.50 10.66
CA ASP A 139 -1.59 -3.25 9.23
C ASP A 139 -0.49 -2.18 9.03
N TRP A 140 -0.45 -1.20 9.93
CA TRP A 140 0.58 -0.16 9.97
C TRP A 140 1.96 -0.72 10.29
N ILE A 141 2.08 -1.63 11.26
CA ILE A 141 3.34 -2.31 11.58
C ILE A 141 3.82 -3.14 10.38
N ALA A 142 2.91 -3.88 9.73
CA ALA A 142 3.24 -4.63 8.52
C ALA A 142 3.70 -3.70 7.38
N PHE A 143 3.06 -2.54 7.22
CA PHE A 143 3.45 -1.51 6.28
C PHE A 143 4.86 -0.96 6.60
N TRP A 144 5.10 -0.51 7.83
CA TRP A 144 6.39 0.05 8.24
C TRP A 144 7.56 -0.93 8.16
N LYS A 145 7.33 -2.23 8.42
CA LYS A 145 8.36 -3.27 8.28
C LYS A 145 8.96 -3.32 6.87
N ILE A 146 8.21 -2.92 5.85
CA ILE A 146 8.66 -2.89 4.46
C ILE A 146 9.05 -1.47 4.05
N TRP A 147 8.17 -0.51 4.32
CA TRP A 147 8.28 0.82 3.76
C TRP A 147 9.30 1.72 4.44
N VAL A 148 9.64 1.52 5.73
CA VAL A 148 10.70 2.33 6.36
C VAL A 148 12.02 2.16 5.60
N ILE A 149 12.39 0.92 5.26
CA ILE A 149 13.58 0.66 4.45
C ILE A 149 13.32 0.97 2.98
N GLY A 150 12.13 0.63 2.46
CA GLY A 150 11.74 0.91 1.09
C GLY A 150 11.88 2.39 0.72
N ASP A 151 11.35 3.28 1.54
CA ASP A 151 11.35 4.72 1.31
C ASP A 151 12.74 5.33 1.43
N ILE A 152 13.56 4.84 2.37
CA ILE A 152 14.97 5.23 2.47
C ILE A 152 15.69 4.88 1.16
N VAL A 153 15.46 3.68 0.62
CA VAL A 153 16.04 3.25 -0.66
C VAL A 153 15.50 4.09 -1.82
N VAL A 154 14.18 4.25 -1.93
CA VAL A 154 13.52 4.95 -3.04
C VAL A 154 13.84 6.45 -3.03
N PHE A 155 13.62 7.15 -1.93
CA PHE A 155 13.75 8.60 -1.88
C PHE A 155 15.19 9.05 -1.58
N GLY A 156 15.95 8.27 -0.81
CA GLY A 156 17.32 8.60 -0.43
C GLY A 156 18.36 8.20 -1.47
N PHE A 157 18.28 6.97 -1.99
CA PHE A 157 19.35 6.38 -2.80
C PHE A 157 19.03 6.30 -4.29
N CYS A 158 17.78 6.01 -4.68
CA CYS A 158 17.47 5.79 -6.09
C CYS A 158 17.53 7.08 -6.93
N PRO A 159 18.12 7.03 -8.14
CA PRO A 159 17.96 8.11 -9.11
C PRO A 159 16.51 8.24 -9.55
N MET A 160 16.11 9.42 -10.05
CA MET A 160 14.70 9.73 -10.32
C MET A 160 13.98 8.68 -11.19
N TRP A 161 14.65 8.18 -12.23
CA TRP A 161 14.08 7.18 -13.13
C TRP A 161 13.86 5.81 -12.47
N ALA A 162 14.65 5.47 -11.45
CA ALA A 162 14.58 4.18 -10.77
C ALA A 162 13.58 4.17 -9.61
N ARG A 163 13.11 5.34 -9.16
CA ARG A 163 12.19 5.44 -8.01
C ARG A 163 10.92 4.62 -8.21
N LEU A 164 10.22 4.80 -9.34
CA LEU A 164 8.98 4.07 -9.62
C LEU A 164 9.20 2.55 -9.76
N PRO A 165 10.18 2.06 -10.55
CA PRO A 165 10.50 0.63 -10.59
C PRO A 165 10.82 0.02 -9.22
N VAL A 166 11.67 0.67 -8.43
CA VAL A 166 12.05 0.16 -7.10
C VAL A 166 10.87 0.22 -6.13
N ASN A 167 10.05 1.27 -6.19
CA ASN A 167 8.80 1.37 -5.44
C ASN A 167 7.86 0.19 -5.74
N HIS A 168 7.76 -0.23 -7.01
CA HIS A 168 6.95 -1.38 -7.40
C HIS A 168 7.49 -2.71 -6.86
N ILE A 169 8.81 -2.85 -6.67
CA ILE A 169 9.41 -4.04 -6.02
C ILE A 169 8.97 -4.09 -4.56
N PHE A 170 9.11 -3.00 -3.81
CA PHE A 170 8.65 -2.94 -2.42
C PHE A 170 7.13 -3.12 -2.30
N SER A 171 6.38 -2.52 -3.22
CA SER A 171 4.93 -2.71 -3.33
C SER A 171 4.56 -4.17 -3.59
N PHE A 172 5.32 -4.88 -4.43
CA PHE A 172 5.08 -6.31 -4.68
C PHE A 172 5.24 -7.14 -3.41
N MET A 173 6.31 -6.91 -2.64
CA MET A 173 6.53 -7.59 -1.36
C MET A 173 5.43 -7.26 -0.36
N TYR A 174 5.08 -5.98 -0.23
CA TYR A 174 4.03 -5.53 0.67
C TYR A 174 2.68 -6.11 0.30
N VAL A 175 2.35 -6.20 -0.98
CA VAL A 175 1.11 -6.82 -1.45
C VAL A 175 1.08 -8.30 -1.16
N CYS A 176 2.20 -9.02 -1.20
CA CYS A 176 2.24 -10.42 -0.77
C CYS A 176 1.86 -10.56 0.71
N VAL A 177 2.39 -9.68 1.57
CA VAL A 177 2.09 -9.62 3.01
C VAL A 177 0.63 -9.23 3.26
N LEU A 178 0.15 -8.17 2.61
CA LEU A 178 -1.24 -7.71 2.73
C LEU A 178 -2.23 -8.78 2.25
N SER A 179 -1.91 -9.45 1.15
CA SER A 179 -2.66 -10.59 0.62
C SER A 179 -2.69 -11.74 1.63
N PHE A 180 -1.57 -12.07 2.26
CA PHE A 180 -1.54 -13.12 3.28
C PHE A 180 -2.35 -12.76 4.53
N MET A 181 -2.19 -11.53 5.05
CA MET A 181 -2.85 -11.08 6.27
C MET A 181 -4.34 -10.81 6.09
N ARG A 182 -4.73 -10.22 4.96
CA ARG A 182 -6.05 -9.62 4.74
C ARG A 182 -6.70 -10.04 3.44
N GLY A 183 -6.10 -10.94 2.66
CA GLY A 183 -6.64 -11.38 1.38
C GLY A 183 -7.69 -12.47 1.53
N SER A 184 -7.63 -13.29 2.58
CA SER A 184 -8.68 -14.29 2.81
C SER A 184 -10.02 -13.60 3.12
N SER A 185 -11.07 -14.18 2.54
CA SER A 185 -12.47 -13.86 2.80
C SER A 185 -13.00 -14.61 4.02
N ALA A 186 -12.11 -15.17 4.85
CA ALA A 186 -12.45 -16.18 5.84
C ALA A 186 -13.46 -15.62 6.85
N THR A 187 -14.72 -16.04 6.71
CA THR A 187 -15.46 -16.78 7.74
C THR A 187 -15.12 -16.39 9.18
N GLU A 188 -15.30 -15.12 9.54
CA GLU A 188 -15.34 -14.60 10.91
C GLU A 188 -16.70 -13.98 11.26
N ASP A 189 -17.72 -14.25 10.44
CA ASP A 189 -19.12 -13.88 10.69
C ASP A 189 -19.98 -15.14 11.01
N ALA A 190 -19.42 -16.10 11.76
CA ALA A 190 -20.17 -17.21 12.35
C ALA A 190 -20.19 -17.10 13.88
#